data_AF-A0A848S466-F1
#
_entry.id   AF-A0A848S466-F1
#
_cell.length_a   1.000
_cell.length_b   1.000
_cell.length_c   1.000
_cell.angle_alpha   90.00
_cell.angle_beta   90.00
_cell.angle_gamma   90.00
#
_symmetry.space_group_name_H-M   'P 1'
#
loop_
_entity.id
_entity.type
_entity.pdbx_description
1 polymer ?
#
loop_
_entity_poly.entity_id
_entity_poly.type
_entity_poly.pdbx_seq_one_letter_code
_entity_poly.pdbx_strand_id
1 'polypeptide(L)'
;MKDNTKILTIITYVVLLSSVSILLNDMREFDFNQFKEFQNWAKAANKNDSWFTSKNAIQWSYYTISAGLFFWRGCLIYGFSYFLSILKEIENGNYFSDKNIKYFKKIGNIFIWYTVNVLILRFLLAAINKSSFNFFNELKAEFTFLIPAGLAFFILAEIFKRAKDTEEENELTI
;
A
#
# COMPACT_ATOMS: atom_id res chain seq x y z
N MET A 1 -16.28 14.28 21.44
CA MET A 1 -15.54 13.20 20.73
C MET A 1 -16.34 12.58 19.60
N LYS A 2 -17.62 12.20 19.79
CA LYS A 2 -18.45 11.57 18.75
C LYS A 2 -18.57 12.40 17.45
N ASP A 3 -18.62 13.72 17.54
CA ASP A 3 -18.69 14.57 16.33
C ASP A 3 -17.37 14.59 15.55
N ASN A 4 -16.24 14.58 16.26
CA ASN A 4 -14.91 14.53 15.65
C ASN A 4 -14.65 13.18 14.96
N THR A 5 -15.08 12.07 15.56
CA THR A 5 -14.93 10.72 14.95
C THR A 5 -15.80 10.57 13.70
N LYS A 6 -17.01 11.15 13.68
CA LYS A 6 -17.86 11.20 12.48
C LYS A 6 -17.20 11.99 11.35
N ILE A 7 -16.66 13.16 11.64
CA ILE A 7 -15.94 13.97 10.65
C ILE A 7 -14.74 13.20 10.08
N LEU A 8 -13.92 12.59 10.95
CA LEU A 8 -12.78 11.77 10.52
C LEU A 8 -13.20 10.56 9.68
N THR A 9 -14.34 9.96 9.99
CA THR A 9 -14.89 8.83 9.23
C THR A 9 -15.29 9.27 7.82
N ILE A 10 -15.97 10.40 7.69
CA ILE A 10 -16.35 10.97 6.39
C ILE A 10 -15.10 11.30 5.56
N ILE A 11 -14.11 11.95 6.17
CA ILE A 11 -12.83 12.27 5.50
C ILE A 11 -12.16 10.97 5.01
N THR A 12 -12.12 9.94 5.85
CA THR A 12 -11.52 8.64 5.49
C THR A 12 -12.25 7.99 4.31
N TYR A 13 -13.58 8.02 4.27
CA TYR A 13 -14.35 7.53 3.13
C TYR A 13 -14.06 8.32 1.85
N VAL A 14 -13.97 9.65 1.92
CA VAL A 14 -13.63 10.50 0.76
C VAL A 14 -12.24 10.15 0.23
N VAL A 15 -11.25 9.96 1.11
CA VAL A 15 -9.89 9.54 0.73
C VAL A 15 -9.90 8.16 0.07
N LEU A 16 -10.65 7.20 0.61
CA LEU A 16 -10.75 5.86 0.03
C LEU A 16 -11.43 5.87 -1.34
N LEU A 17 -12.57 6.57 -1.48
CA LEU A 17 -13.31 6.65 -2.73
C LEU A 17 -12.51 7.35 -3.82
N SER A 18 -11.84 8.46 -3.49
CA SER A 18 -10.95 9.15 -4.43
C SER A 18 -9.77 8.27 -4.85
N SER A 19 -9.14 7.57 -3.91
CA SER A 19 -8.02 6.66 -4.20
C SER A 19 -8.45 5.48 -5.08
N VAL A 20 -9.61 4.89 -4.81
CA VAL A 20 -10.19 3.82 -5.64
C VAL A 20 -10.55 4.36 -7.03
N SER A 21 -11.12 5.55 -7.13
CA SER A 21 -11.45 6.17 -8.41
C SER A 21 -10.22 6.44 -9.26
N ILE A 22 -9.13 6.92 -8.66
CA ILE A 22 -7.83 7.07 -9.33
C ILE A 22 -7.32 5.71 -9.80
N LEU A 23 -7.33 4.69 -8.93
CA LEU A 23 -6.88 3.35 -9.31
C LEU A 23 -7.70 2.76 -10.47
N LEU A 24 -9.03 2.95 -10.46
CA LEU A 24 -9.90 2.48 -11.54
C LEU A 24 -9.68 3.25 -12.84
N ASN A 25 -9.44 4.57 -12.76
CA ASN A 25 -9.10 5.35 -13.95
C ASN A 25 -7.74 4.93 -14.50
N ASP A 26 -6.74 4.74 -13.64
CA ASP A 26 -5.43 4.21 -14.00
C ASP A 26 -5.55 2.81 -14.61
N MET A 27 -6.43 1.93 -14.11
CA MET A 27 -6.67 0.61 -14.71
C MET A 27 -7.37 0.70 -16.07
N ARG A 28 -8.25 1.69 -16.26
CA ARG A 28 -8.90 1.95 -17.55
C ARG A 28 -7.90 2.51 -18.57
N GLU A 29 -6.96 3.34 -18.10
CA GLU A 29 -5.85 3.90 -18.88
C GLU A 29 -4.67 2.94 -19.01
N PHE A 30 -4.54 1.92 -18.15
CA PHE A 30 -3.70 0.72 -18.31
C PHE A 30 -4.31 -0.20 -19.38
N ASP A 31 -4.55 0.47 -20.50
CA ASP A 31 -4.65 0.11 -21.88
C ASP A 31 -4.99 -1.35 -22.17
N PHE A 32 -6.27 -1.57 -22.45
CA PHE A 32 -6.72 -2.73 -23.22
C PHE A 32 -5.88 -2.93 -24.48
N ASN A 33 -5.28 -1.88 -25.07
CA ASN A 33 -4.35 -2.05 -26.18
C ASN A 33 -3.01 -2.61 -25.73
N GLN A 34 -2.38 -2.16 -24.64
CA GLN A 34 -1.18 -2.83 -24.10
C GLN A 34 -1.45 -4.28 -23.73
N PHE A 35 -2.62 -4.60 -23.16
CA PHE A 35 -2.99 -5.98 -22.85
C PHE A 35 -3.25 -6.80 -24.13
N LYS A 36 -3.87 -6.21 -25.15
CA LYS A 36 -4.09 -6.84 -26.46
C LYS A 36 -2.79 -7.04 -27.23
N GLU A 37 -1.88 -6.07 -27.17
CA GLU A 37 -0.52 -6.16 -27.71
C GLU A 37 0.26 -7.24 -26.98
N PHE A 38 0.17 -7.31 -25.65
CA PHE A 38 0.76 -8.39 -24.88
C PHE A 38 0.19 -9.76 -25.27
N GLN A 39 -1.14 -9.89 -25.39
CA GLN A 39 -1.77 -11.15 -25.81
C GLN A 39 -1.36 -11.55 -27.24
N ASN A 40 -1.31 -10.60 -28.17
CA ASN A 40 -0.92 -10.84 -29.55
C ASN A 40 0.56 -11.22 -29.63
N TRP A 41 1.41 -10.52 -28.90
CA TRP A 41 2.82 -10.83 -28.77
C TRP A 41 3.04 -12.20 -28.12
N ALA A 42 2.35 -12.53 -27.01
CA ALA A 42 2.46 -13.81 -26.31
C ALA A 42 2.01 -14.99 -27.17
N LYS A 43 1.06 -14.78 -28.09
CA LYS A 43 0.65 -15.77 -29.09
C LYS A 43 1.71 -15.98 -30.19
N ALA A 44 2.43 -14.92 -30.57
CA ALA A 44 3.45 -14.95 -31.62
C ALA A 44 4.87 -15.27 -31.10
N ALA A 45 5.09 -15.21 -29.78
CA ALA A 45 6.39 -15.41 -29.17
C ALA A 45 6.86 -16.88 -29.28
N ASN A 46 8.11 -17.08 -29.70
CA ASN A 46 8.74 -18.39 -29.71
C ASN A 46 8.98 -18.88 -28.27
N LYS A 47 8.28 -19.95 -27.88
CA LYS A 47 8.34 -20.52 -26.52
C LYS A 47 9.63 -21.30 -26.24
N ASN A 48 10.44 -21.56 -27.27
CA ASN A 48 11.70 -22.29 -27.17
C ASN A 48 12.92 -21.37 -26.96
N ASP A 49 12.74 -20.05 -26.97
CA ASP A 49 13.82 -19.12 -26.71
C ASP A 49 14.21 -19.10 -25.23
N SER A 50 15.51 -18.99 -24.94
CA SER A 50 16.05 -18.90 -23.57
C SER A 50 15.39 -17.77 -22.78
N TRP A 51 14.91 -18.09 -21.57
CA TRP A 51 14.26 -17.14 -20.67
C TRP A 51 15.19 -16.01 -20.20
N PHE A 52 16.49 -16.20 -20.15
CA PHE A 52 17.38 -15.19 -19.54
C PHE A 52 17.89 -14.12 -20.51
N THR A 53 17.77 -14.33 -21.83
CA THR A 53 18.35 -13.44 -22.85
C THR A 53 17.40 -13.09 -23.99
N SER A 54 16.20 -13.67 -24.02
CA SER A 54 15.24 -13.41 -25.10
C SER A 54 14.53 -12.08 -24.88
N LYS A 55 14.27 -11.38 -26.00
CA LYS A 55 13.35 -10.23 -26.07
C LYS A 55 12.01 -10.52 -25.39
N ASN A 56 11.62 -11.80 -25.37
CA ASN A 56 10.40 -12.29 -24.76
C ASN A 56 10.39 -12.15 -23.23
N ALA A 57 11.50 -12.46 -22.56
CA ALA A 57 11.58 -12.36 -21.11
C ALA A 57 11.62 -10.92 -20.61
N ILE A 58 12.25 -10.02 -21.35
CA ILE A 58 12.25 -8.58 -21.07
C ILE A 58 10.83 -8.03 -21.11
N GLN A 59 10.07 -8.41 -22.16
CA GLN A 59 8.69 -7.96 -22.34
C GLN A 59 7.76 -8.53 -21.27
N TRP A 60 7.88 -9.83 -20.92
CA TRP A 60 7.17 -10.42 -19.77
C TRP A 60 7.48 -9.72 -18.45
N SER A 61 8.75 -9.43 -18.21
CA SER A 61 9.20 -8.77 -16.97
C SER A 61 8.59 -7.37 -16.86
N TYR A 62 8.56 -6.60 -17.95
CA TYR A 62 7.93 -5.28 -18.00
C TYR A 62 6.45 -5.33 -17.57
N TYR A 63 5.65 -6.23 -18.16
CA TYR A 63 4.23 -6.35 -17.82
C TYR A 63 4.00 -6.87 -16.40
N THR A 64 4.81 -7.84 -15.96
CA THR A 64 4.73 -8.39 -14.60
C THR A 64 5.03 -7.32 -13.55
N ILE A 65 6.07 -6.52 -13.78
CA ILE A 65 6.44 -5.42 -12.88
C ILE A 65 5.34 -4.36 -12.87
N SER A 66 4.82 -4.00 -14.04
CA SER A 66 3.74 -3.01 -14.16
C SER A 66 2.48 -3.47 -13.41
N ALA A 67 2.05 -4.72 -13.58
CA ALA A 67 0.94 -5.30 -12.82
C ALA A 67 1.22 -5.34 -11.30
N GLY A 68 2.47 -5.64 -10.90
CA GLY A 68 2.90 -5.58 -9.51
C GLY A 68 2.76 -4.19 -8.90
N LEU A 69 3.11 -3.13 -9.64
CA LEU A 69 2.94 -1.74 -9.19
C LEU A 69 1.45 -1.41 -8.93
N PHE A 70 0.55 -1.87 -9.81
CA PHE A 70 -0.89 -1.73 -9.60
C PHE A 70 -1.39 -2.50 -8.37
N PHE A 71 -0.93 -3.74 -8.20
CA PHE A 71 -1.27 -4.57 -7.05
C PHE A 71 -0.90 -3.87 -5.72
N TRP A 72 0.31 -3.31 -5.65
CA TRP A 72 0.76 -2.60 -4.45
C TRP A 72 -0.07 -1.35 -4.16
N ARG A 73 -0.51 -0.59 -5.18
CA ARG A 73 -1.45 0.53 -4.98
C ARG A 73 -2.76 0.05 -4.35
N GLY A 74 -3.31 -1.09 -4.80
CA GLY A 74 -4.47 -1.72 -4.17
C GLY A 74 -4.22 -2.09 -2.70
N CYS A 75 -3.05 -2.68 -2.39
CA CYS A 75 -2.66 -2.97 -1.02
C CYS A 75 -2.57 -1.72 -0.13
N LEU A 76 -2.08 -0.60 -0.67
CA LEU A 76 -2.02 0.67 0.06
C LEU A 76 -3.42 1.18 0.41
N ILE A 77 -4.35 1.18 -0.55
CA ILE A 77 -5.76 1.57 -0.33
C ILE A 77 -6.39 0.66 0.73
N TYR A 78 -6.14 -0.65 0.66
CA TYR A 78 -6.57 -1.58 1.68
C TYR A 78 -6.00 -1.23 3.07
N GLY A 79 -4.75 -0.78 3.15
CA GLY A 79 -4.15 -0.23 4.37
C GLY A 79 -4.98 0.92 4.95
N PHE A 80 -5.39 1.87 4.12
CA PHE A 80 -6.23 3.00 4.56
C PHE A 80 -7.61 2.57 5.08
N SER A 81 -8.15 1.43 4.66
CA SER A 81 -9.44 0.94 5.17
C SER A 81 -9.41 0.61 6.67
N TYR A 82 -8.23 0.32 7.23
CA TYR A 82 -8.07 0.05 8.67
C TYR A 82 -8.32 1.30 9.53
N PHE A 83 -8.19 2.52 9.01
CA PHE A 83 -8.57 3.73 9.74
C PHE A 83 -10.05 3.72 10.11
N LEU A 84 -10.93 3.26 9.22
CA LEU A 84 -12.35 3.11 9.52
C LEU A 84 -12.59 2.11 10.66
N SER A 85 -11.79 1.04 10.71
CA SER A 85 -11.89 0.03 11.76
C SER A 85 -11.45 0.60 13.12
N ILE A 86 -10.41 1.42 13.14
CA ILE A 86 -9.95 2.12 14.35
C ILE A 86 -11.00 3.13 14.82
N LEU A 87 -11.51 3.97 13.90
CA LEU A 87 -12.53 4.97 14.22
C LEU A 87 -13.81 4.35 14.80
N LYS A 88 -14.20 3.17 14.31
CA LYS A 88 -15.34 2.41 14.84
C LYS A 88 -15.13 1.96 16.28
N GLU A 89 -13.95 1.44 16.62
CA GLU A 89 -13.65 1.04 18.01
C GLU A 89 -13.58 2.27 18.93
N ILE A 90 -13.01 3.39 18.45
CA ILE A 90 -12.99 4.66 19.19
C ILE A 90 -14.42 5.19 19.43
N GLU A 91 -15.32 5.10 18.45
CA GLU A 91 -16.72 5.51 18.61
C GLU A 91 -17.48 4.67 19.65
N ASN A 92 -17.12 3.38 19.78
CA ASN A 92 -17.64 2.48 20.80
C ASN A 92 -17.02 2.69 22.19
N GLY A 93 -16.03 3.59 22.33
CA GLY A 93 -15.30 3.82 23.59
C GLY A 93 -14.14 2.86 23.84
N ASN A 94 -13.84 1.95 22.91
CA ASN A 94 -12.79 0.92 23.05
C ASN A 94 -11.43 1.44 22.56
N TYR A 95 -10.91 2.49 23.19
CA TYR A 95 -9.72 3.21 22.73
C TYR A 95 -8.47 2.33 22.65
N PHE A 96 -8.16 1.60 23.73
CA PHE A 96 -6.94 0.80 23.86
C PHE A 96 -7.13 -0.68 23.53
N SER A 97 -8.18 -1.02 22.75
CA SER A 97 -8.45 -2.41 22.38
C SER A 97 -7.31 -3.07 21.61
N ASP A 98 -7.14 -4.38 21.79
CA ASP A 98 -6.17 -5.18 21.04
C ASP A 98 -6.38 -5.08 19.52
N LYS A 99 -7.62 -4.82 19.10
CA LYS A 99 -7.96 -4.56 17.70
C LYS A 99 -7.29 -3.30 17.19
N ASN A 100 -7.39 -2.18 17.91
CA ASN A 100 -6.75 -0.91 17.52
C ASN A 100 -5.23 -1.05 17.45
N ILE A 101 -4.63 -1.69 18.46
CA ILE A 101 -3.18 -1.98 18.48
C ILE A 101 -2.78 -2.81 17.25
N LYS A 102 -3.57 -3.85 16.92
CA LYS A 102 -3.34 -4.69 15.74
C LYS A 102 -3.52 -3.91 14.43
N TYR A 103 -4.50 -3.02 14.34
CA TYR A 103 -4.74 -2.20 13.16
C TYR A 103 -3.61 -1.19 12.93
N PHE A 104 -3.13 -0.52 13.98
CA PHE A 104 -1.96 0.35 13.86
C PHE A 104 -0.73 -0.41 13.35
N LYS A 105 -0.42 -1.59 13.92
CA LYS A 105 0.69 -2.43 13.43
C LYS A 105 0.49 -2.85 11.96
N LYS A 106 -0.75 -3.18 11.57
CA LYS A 106 -1.06 -3.54 10.17
C LYS A 106 -0.86 -2.37 9.21
N ILE A 107 -1.35 -1.18 9.55
CA ILE A 107 -1.16 0.03 8.73
C ILE A 107 0.34 0.31 8.58
N GLY A 108 1.09 0.28 9.69
CA GLY A 108 2.53 0.47 9.70
C GLY A 108 3.27 -0.50 8.78
N ASN A 109 2.94 -1.80 8.89
CA ASN A 109 3.48 -2.83 8.00
C ASN A 109 3.14 -2.53 6.53
N ILE A 110 1.87 -2.26 6.20
CA ILE A 110 1.44 -2.04 4.83
C ILE A 110 2.17 -0.84 4.21
N PHE A 111 2.34 0.26 4.95
CA PHE A 111 3.01 1.45 4.46
C PHE A 111 4.49 1.17 4.15
N ILE A 112 5.21 0.50 5.05
CA ILE A 112 6.62 0.16 4.85
C ILE A 112 6.77 -0.84 3.69
N TRP A 113 5.98 -1.92 3.69
CA TRP A 113 6.03 -2.94 2.64
C TRP A 113 5.68 -2.38 1.27
N TYR A 114 4.67 -1.51 1.17
CA TYR A 114 4.34 -0.81 -0.06
C TYR A 114 5.55 -0.02 -0.57
N THR A 115 6.15 0.82 0.28
CA THR A 115 7.30 1.63 -0.14
C THR A 115 8.47 0.78 -0.62
N VAL A 116 8.86 -0.25 0.15
CA VAL A 116 10.00 -1.11 -0.19
C VAL A 116 9.74 -1.84 -1.51
N ASN A 117 8.59 -2.47 -1.67
CA ASN A 117 8.30 -3.24 -2.88
C ASN A 117 8.16 -2.36 -4.11
N VAL A 118 7.51 -1.20 -4.00
CA VAL A 118 7.38 -0.29 -5.14
C VAL A 118 8.74 0.26 -5.56
N LEU A 119 9.63 0.60 -4.62
CA LEU A 119 11.01 1.01 -4.95
C LEU A 119 11.77 -0.09 -5.69
N ILE A 120 11.67 -1.35 -5.23
CA ILE A 120 12.30 -2.50 -5.90
C ILE A 120 11.74 -2.65 -7.32
N LEU A 121 10.42 -2.61 -7.48
CA LEU A 121 9.78 -2.76 -8.79
C LEU A 121 10.16 -1.62 -9.74
N ARG A 122 10.20 -0.37 -9.28
CA ARG A 122 10.62 0.78 -10.10
C ARG A 122 12.10 0.70 -10.48
N PHE A 123 12.96 0.23 -9.57
CA PHE A 123 14.36 -0.02 -9.87
C PHE A 123 14.53 -1.09 -10.97
N LEU A 124 13.82 -2.21 -10.85
CA LEU A 124 13.82 -3.28 -11.87
C LEU A 124 13.29 -2.77 -13.21
N LEU A 125 12.24 -1.95 -13.20
CA LEU A 125 11.67 -1.35 -14.41
C LEU A 125 12.68 -0.42 -15.11
N ALA A 126 13.38 0.42 -14.36
CA ALA A 126 14.41 1.30 -14.89
C ALA A 126 15.59 0.52 -15.48
N ALA A 127 16.00 -0.56 -14.82
CA ALA A 127 17.04 -1.46 -15.33
C ALA A 127 16.64 -2.10 -16.66
N ILE A 128 15.39 -2.55 -16.81
CA ILE A 128 14.85 -3.09 -18.06
C ILE A 128 14.82 -2.04 -19.17
N ASN A 129 14.35 -0.83 -18.86
CA ASN A 129 14.23 0.26 -19.83
C ASN A 129 15.56 0.94 -20.15
N LYS A 130 16.67 0.50 -19.52
CA LYS A 130 17.99 1.15 -19.60
C LYS A 130 17.93 2.66 -19.28
N SER A 131 17.00 3.06 -18.41
CA SER A 131 16.83 4.45 -17.98
C SER A 131 17.60 4.72 -16.69
N SER A 132 17.93 5.99 -16.45
CA SER A 132 18.59 6.39 -15.21
C SER A 132 17.60 6.29 -14.03
N PHE A 133 17.89 5.43 -13.07
CA PHE A 133 17.15 5.37 -11.81
C PHE A 133 17.73 6.37 -10.81
N ASN A 134 16.95 7.36 -10.39
CA ASN A 134 17.34 8.28 -9.32
C ASN A 134 16.53 7.97 -8.06
N PHE A 135 17.12 7.20 -7.16
CA PHE A 135 16.51 6.76 -5.91
C PHE A 135 15.92 7.89 -5.07
N PHE A 136 16.61 9.03 -4.98
CA PHE A 136 16.13 10.17 -4.19
C PHE A 136 14.95 10.89 -4.84
N ASN A 137 14.89 10.93 -6.17
CA ASN A 137 13.72 11.49 -6.88
C ASN A 137 12.50 10.58 -6.73
N GLU A 138 12.69 9.27 -6.81
CA GLU A 138 11.63 8.30 -6.59
C GLU A 138 11.09 8.39 -5.16
N LEU A 139 11.98 8.44 -4.16
CA LEU A 139 11.61 8.62 -2.75
C LEU A 139 10.84 9.92 -2.49
N LYS A 140 11.23 11.03 -3.14
CA LYS A 140 10.65 12.36 -2.90
C LYS A 140 9.17 12.48 -3.25
N ALA A 141 8.68 11.71 -4.21
CA ALA A 141 7.32 11.83 -4.71
C ALA A 141 6.29 11.18 -3.77
N GLU A 142 6.11 9.87 -3.87
CA GLU A 142 5.04 9.13 -3.17
C GLU A 142 5.49 8.59 -1.80
N PHE A 143 6.79 8.50 -1.54
CA PHE A 143 7.33 7.69 -0.43
C PHE A 143 7.85 8.49 0.76
N THR A 144 8.11 9.80 0.59
CA THR A 144 8.68 10.68 1.63
C THR A 144 7.98 10.54 2.99
N PHE A 145 6.65 10.40 2.96
CA PHE A 145 5.84 10.36 4.18
C PHE A 145 5.41 8.96 4.60
N LEU A 146 5.43 7.96 3.70
CA LEU A 146 4.91 6.62 4.01
C LEU A 146 5.80 5.85 4.99
N ILE A 147 7.14 5.93 4.86
CA ILE A 147 8.04 5.28 5.82
C ILE A 147 7.92 5.94 7.21
N PRO A 148 8.06 7.28 7.36
CA PRO A 148 7.87 7.92 8.67
C PRO A 148 6.48 7.68 9.25
N ALA A 149 5.42 7.74 8.45
CA ALA A 149 4.06 7.45 8.91
C ALA A 149 3.93 5.98 9.36
N GLY A 150 4.52 5.04 8.61
CA GLY A 150 4.52 3.64 8.98
C GLY A 150 5.19 3.39 10.33
N LEU A 151 6.34 4.01 10.57
CA LEU A 151 7.04 3.98 11.86
C LEU A 151 6.22 4.64 12.97
N ALA A 152 5.57 5.77 12.70
CA ALA A 152 4.69 6.44 13.65
C ALA A 152 3.53 5.53 14.08
N PHE A 153 2.96 4.73 13.16
CA PHE A 153 1.93 3.76 13.53
C PHE A 153 2.43 2.63 14.43
N PHE A 154 3.67 2.18 14.27
CA PHE A 154 4.26 1.23 15.23
C PHE A 154 4.43 1.86 16.61
N ILE A 155 4.90 3.11 16.67
CA ILE A 155 5.03 3.86 17.93
C ILE A 155 3.65 4.01 18.59
N LEU A 156 2.62 4.39 17.84
CA LEU A 156 1.25 4.49 18.35
C LEU A 156 0.74 3.14 18.87
N ALA A 157 1.00 2.04 18.16
CA ALA A 157 0.61 0.73 18.62
C ALA A 157 1.27 0.35 19.96
N GLU A 158 2.54 0.73 20.16
CA GLU A 158 3.26 0.48 21.41
C GLU A 158 2.76 1.36 22.55
N ILE A 159 2.47 2.65 22.28
CA ILE A 159 1.87 3.57 23.24
C ILE A 159 0.51 3.04 23.70
N PHE A 160 -0.34 2.61 22.75
CA PHE A 160 -1.67 2.09 23.06
C PHE A 160 -1.60 0.78 23.85
N LYS A 161 -0.61 -0.08 23.55
CA LYS A 161 -0.37 -1.29 24.32
C LYS A 161 -0.03 -0.97 25.79
N ARG A 162 0.92 -0.05 26.02
CA ARG A 162 1.29 0.35 27.38
C ARG A 162 0.14 1.00 28.14
N ALA A 163 -0.64 1.84 27.46
CA ALA A 163 -1.81 2.48 28.06
C ALA A 163 -2.86 1.43 28.50
N LYS A 164 -3.08 0.40 27.67
CA LYS A 164 -3.95 -0.74 28.02
C LYS A 164 -3.45 -1.46 29.27
N ASP A 165 -2.17 -1.82 29.30
CA ASP A 165 -1.58 -2.55 30.43
C ASP A 165 -1.76 -1.75 31.74
N THR A 166 -1.59 -0.43 31.70
CA THR A 166 -1.83 0.47 32.85
C THR A 166 -3.30 0.60 33.25
N GLU A 167 -4.23 0.57 32.28
CA GLU A 167 -5.67 0.59 32.55
C GLU A 167 -6.08 -0.70 33.27
N GLU A 168 -5.64 -1.86 32.78
CA GLU A 168 -5.89 -3.17 33.39
C GLU A 168 -5.27 -3.30 34.80
N GLU A 169 -4.05 -2.80 35.02
CA GLU A 169 -3.41 -2.78 36.34
C GLU A 169 -4.20 -1.93 37.35
N ASN A 170 -4.70 -0.76 36.94
CA ASN A 170 -5.50 0.11 37.80
C ASN A 170 -6.85 -0.52 38.14
N GLU A 171 -7.51 -1.18 37.18
CA GLU A 171 -8.77 -1.91 37.43
C GLU A 171 -8.60 -3.09 38.39
N LEU A 172 -7.43 -3.75 38.41
CA LEU A 172 -7.12 -4.84 39.35
C LEU A 172 -6.78 -4.35 40.77
N THR A 173 -6.48 -3.06 40.94
CA THR A 173 -6.01 -2.49 42.21
C THR A 173 -7.10 -1.75 42.99
N ILE A 174 -8.25 -1.45 42.35
CA ILE A 174 -9.43 -0.80 42.95
C ILE A 174 -10.46 -1.87 43.34
#